data_AF-A0A658ZQB3-F1
#
_entry.id   AF-A0A658ZQB3-F1
#
_cell.length_a   1.000
_cell.length_b   1.000
_cell.length_c   1.000
_cell.angle_alpha   90.00
_cell.angle_beta   90.00
_cell.angle_gamma   90.00
#
_symmetry.space_group_name_H-M   'P 1'
#
loop_
_entity.id
_entity.type
_entity.pdbx_description
1 polymer ?
#
loop_
_entity_poly.entity_id
_entity_poly.type
_entity_poly.pdbx_seq_one_letter_code
_entity_poly.pdbx_strand_id
1 'polypeptide(L)'
;MRTRHLMALFTGVLILAIILPISLSIWQAARQAKMQFYRELDDYSNRIVVRTLQVADQAREALREADAHTAASCSPEHLLTLRRIAYTHRYIQEVLWLRDSVPQCSSLEDHSVAVTFPPPDHIAPDGYRTWLTSINDLGLDHQMTAMGSRQHMVMIDPVSFIDVVPASEEKIHTMLFGLDHQKMVISSQPLPAKVWQRIKDPHVDMLTLDNTVYRIQRIPELGSGIVTWSSTLPLQQRIRQQLFFWLPAGIFTSLLATWLLLRLLRHLRSPRNSMLDALNSEAIQVHYQPIISLQEGKIAGAEALARWQQPDGTFLSPDIFIPLAEQTGLITQLTEDIVRKIFADLGPWLRQRPEVHISIKPVGR
;
A
#
# COMPACT_ATOMS: atom_id res chain seq x y z
N MET A 1 27.72 -30.99 18.61
CA MET A 1 27.19 -29.62 18.82
C MET A 1 26.84 -28.87 17.53
N ARG A 2 27.53 -29.08 16.39
CA ARG A 2 27.25 -28.40 15.10
C ARG A 2 25.85 -28.68 14.50
N THR A 3 25.27 -29.87 14.70
CA THR A 3 23.99 -30.28 14.10
C THR A 3 22.76 -29.56 14.67
N ARG A 4 22.74 -29.24 15.97
CA ARG A 4 21.64 -28.53 16.63
C ARG A 4 21.52 -27.08 16.16
N HIS A 5 22.65 -26.37 16.06
CA HIS A 5 22.67 -25.00 15.53
C HIS A 5 22.28 -24.95 14.06
N LEU A 6 22.71 -25.92 13.26
CA LEU A 6 22.32 -26.03 11.85
C LEU A 6 20.80 -26.24 11.71
N MET A 7 20.22 -27.15 12.50
CA MET A 7 18.77 -27.40 12.50
C MET A 7 17.96 -26.20 12.97
N ALA A 8 18.42 -25.48 13.99
CA ALA A 8 17.78 -24.24 14.45
C ALA A 8 17.84 -23.12 13.40
N LEU A 9 18.95 -23.02 12.66
CA LEU A 9 19.07 -22.07 11.55
C LEU A 9 18.09 -22.42 10.42
N PHE A 10 17.94 -23.71 10.10
CA PHE A 10 17.01 -24.16 9.04
C PHE A 10 15.55 -23.93 9.40
N THR A 11 15.13 -24.25 10.62
CA THR A 11 13.77 -23.97 11.07
C THR A 11 13.50 -22.46 11.08
N GLY A 12 14.49 -21.66 11.52
CA GLY A 12 14.40 -20.19 11.45
C GLY A 12 14.20 -19.66 10.03
N VAL A 13 14.98 -20.14 9.06
CA VAL A 13 14.88 -19.71 7.65
C VAL A 13 13.55 -20.15 7.01
N LEU A 14 13.07 -21.35 7.31
CA LEU A 14 11.79 -21.84 6.80
C LEU A 14 10.61 -21.05 7.37
N ILE A 15 10.64 -20.75 8.67
CA ILE A 15 9.65 -19.89 9.33
C ILE A 15 9.65 -18.49 8.70
N LEU A 16 10.83 -17.92 8.45
CA LEU A 16 10.94 -16.61 7.81
C LEU A 16 10.40 -16.61 6.38
N ALA A 17 10.66 -17.67 5.60
CA ALA A 17 10.14 -17.82 4.25
C ALA A 17 8.61 -17.87 4.19
N ILE A 18 7.95 -18.25 5.30
CA ILE A 18 6.49 -18.28 5.40
C ILE A 18 5.93 -16.97 5.97
N ILE A 19 6.48 -16.47 7.06
CA ILE A 19 5.94 -15.31 7.78
C ILE A 19 6.19 -14.01 7.03
N LEU A 20 7.36 -13.85 6.41
CA LEU A 20 7.75 -12.59 5.77
C LEU A 20 6.80 -12.23 4.61
N PRO A 21 6.51 -13.13 3.63
CA PRO A 21 5.63 -12.76 2.52
C PRO A 21 4.18 -12.50 2.94
N ILE A 22 3.67 -13.25 3.93
CA ILE A 22 2.31 -13.07 4.44
C ILE A 22 2.20 -11.74 5.20
N SER A 23 3.15 -11.43 6.08
CA SER A 23 3.15 -10.16 6.82
C SER A 23 3.32 -8.96 5.89
N LEU A 24 4.19 -9.07 4.87
CA LEU A 24 4.35 -8.05 3.83
C LEU A 24 3.05 -7.85 3.02
N SER A 25 2.33 -8.94 2.72
CA SER A 25 1.06 -8.87 2.00
C SER A 25 -0.05 -8.17 2.81
N ILE A 26 -0.13 -8.46 4.11
CA ILE A 26 -1.06 -7.78 5.02
C ILE A 26 -0.70 -6.29 5.13
N TRP A 27 0.58 -5.98 5.28
CA TRP A 27 1.08 -4.61 5.33
C TRP A 27 0.77 -3.85 4.02
N GLN A 28 0.99 -4.48 2.88
CA GLN A 28 0.72 -3.89 1.56
C GLN A 28 -0.79 -3.64 1.36
N ALA A 29 -1.64 -4.58 1.76
CA ALA A 29 -3.10 -4.40 1.74
C ALA A 29 -3.54 -3.20 2.60
N ALA A 30 -3.01 -3.08 3.82
CA ALA A 30 -3.30 -1.97 4.70
C ALA A 30 -2.79 -0.63 4.13
N ARG A 31 -1.58 -0.62 3.57
CA ARG A 31 -0.98 0.56 2.93
C ARG A 31 -1.81 1.01 1.71
N GLN A 32 -2.24 0.07 0.87
CA GLN A 32 -3.02 0.38 -0.32
C GLN A 32 -4.40 0.93 0.03
N ALA A 33 -5.11 0.31 0.99
CA ALA A 33 -6.38 0.82 1.48
C ALA A 33 -6.27 2.25 2.01
N LYS A 34 -5.23 2.52 2.81
CA LYS A 34 -4.95 3.86 3.35
C LYS A 34 -4.68 4.86 2.22
N MET A 35 -3.78 4.54 1.29
CA MET A 35 -3.45 5.42 0.16
C MET A 35 -4.64 5.69 -0.77
N GLN A 36 -5.56 4.75 -0.92
CA GLN A 36 -6.78 4.96 -1.71
C GLN A 36 -7.72 5.94 -1.02
N PHE A 37 -7.93 5.78 0.30
CA PHE A 37 -8.76 6.70 1.09
C PHE A 37 -8.28 8.17 0.98
N TYR A 38 -6.98 8.42 1.15
CA TYR A 38 -6.45 9.78 1.03
C TYR A 38 -6.60 10.36 -0.38
N ARG A 39 -6.37 9.54 -1.41
CA ARG A 39 -6.56 9.96 -2.81
C ARG A 39 -8.00 10.36 -3.10
N GLU A 40 -8.97 9.56 -2.65
CA GLU A 40 -10.39 9.88 -2.84
C GLU A 40 -10.81 11.17 -2.11
N LEU A 41 -10.29 11.39 -0.90
CA LEU A 41 -10.52 12.63 -0.15
C LEU A 41 -9.90 13.85 -0.84
N ASP A 42 -8.67 13.72 -1.35
CA ASP A 42 -7.97 14.77 -2.10
C ASP A 42 -8.68 15.07 -3.43
N ASP A 43 -9.08 14.05 -4.18
CA ASP A 43 -9.80 14.18 -5.45
C ASP A 43 -11.14 14.88 -5.25
N TYR A 44 -11.88 14.54 -4.19
CA TYR A 44 -13.12 15.23 -3.84
C TYR A 44 -12.84 16.70 -3.48
N SER A 45 -11.84 16.96 -2.63
CA SER A 45 -11.45 18.32 -2.23
C SER A 45 -11.09 19.20 -3.44
N ASN A 46 -10.29 18.66 -4.38
CA ASN A 46 -9.92 19.35 -5.61
C ASN A 46 -11.14 19.66 -6.49
N ARG A 47 -12.12 18.74 -6.58
CA ARG A 47 -13.36 18.99 -7.32
C ARG A 47 -14.19 20.12 -6.70
N ILE A 48 -14.23 20.23 -5.37
CA ILE A 48 -14.89 21.37 -4.70
C ILE A 48 -14.16 22.68 -5.02
N VAL A 49 -12.83 22.70 -5.03
CA VAL A 49 -12.07 23.91 -5.43
C VAL A 49 -12.41 24.32 -6.86
N VAL A 50 -12.35 23.38 -7.81
CA VAL A 50 -12.70 23.66 -9.22
C VAL A 50 -14.14 24.16 -9.32
N ARG A 51 -15.08 23.53 -8.61
CA ARG A 51 -16.47 23.96 -8.55
C ARG A 51 -16.60 25.38 -8.00
N THR A 52 -15.89 25.70 -6.92
CA THR A 52 -15.93 27.01 -6.27
C THR A 52 -15.42 28.09 -7.20
N LEU A 53 -14.31 27.83 -7.89
CA LEU A 53 -13.75 28.73 -8.90
C LEU A 53 -14.70 28.92 -10.11
N GLN A 54 -15.35 27.85 -10.59
CA GLN A 54 -16.34 27.94 -11.67
C GLN A 54 -17.54 28.81 -11.30
N VAL A 55 -18.05 28.69 -10.07
CA VAL A 55 -19.16 29.54 -9.59
C VAL A 55 -18.72 31.00 -9.50
N ALA A 56 -17.52 31.26 -8.99
CA ALA A 56 -16.97 32.61 -8.91
C ALA A 56 -16.70 33.23 -10.30
N ASP A 57 -16.20 32.46 -11.26
CA ASP A 57 -15.95 32.94 -12.61
C ASP A 57 -17.25 33.29 -13.36
N GLN A 58 -18.28 32.45 -13.23
CA GLN A 58 -19.61 32.77 -13.78
C GLN A 58 -20.20 34.03 -13.15
N ALA A 59 -20.00 34.25 -11.84
CA ALA A 59 -20.42 35.47 -11.18
C ALA A 59 -19.68 36.71 -11.70
N ARG A 60 -18.37 36.60 -11.95
CA ARG A 60 -17.59 37.68 -12.58
C ARG A 60 -18.03 37.96 -14.01
N GLU A 61 -18.42 36.94 -14.78
CA GLU A 61 -18.99 37.10 -16.12
C GLU A 61 -20.34 37.84 -16.08
N ALA A 62 -21.26 37.40 -15.23
CA ALA A 62 -22.56 38.05 -15.02
C ALA A 62 -22.41 39.54 -14.62
N LEU A 63 -21.47 39.85 -13.73
CA LEU A 63 -21.18 41.23 -13.33
C LEU A 63 -20.59 42.07 -14.47
N ARG A 64 -19.71 41.49 -15.31
CA ARG A 64 -19.17 42.18 -16.50
C ARG A 64 -20.27 42.50 -17.51
N GLU A 65 -21.21 41.58 -17.72
CA GLU A 65 -22.37 41.81 -18.59
C GLU A 65 -23.28 42.93 -18.03
N ALA A 66 -23.54 42.91 -16.72
CA ALA A 66 -24.34 43.95 -16.06
C ALA A 66 -23.68 45.33 -16.16
N ASP A 67 -22.37 45.42 -15.90
CA ASP A 67 -21.61 46.67 -16.00
C ASP A 67 -21.45 47.22 -17.42
N ALA A 68 -21.62 46.38 -18.45
CA ALA A 68 -21.47 46.78 -19.86
C ALA A 68 -22.74 47.42 -20.45
N HIS A 69 -23.86 47.41 -19.71
CA HIS A 69 -25.13 47.94 -20.19
C HIS A 69 -25.14 49.48 -20.29
N THR A 70 -25.95 50.01 -21.21
CA THR A 70 -25.99 51.44 -21.53
C THR A 70 -27.31 52.14 -21.22
N ALA A 71 -28.41 51.41 -20.94
CA ALA A 71 -29.66 52.08 -20.60
C ALA A 71 -29.62 52.70 -19.21
N ALA A 72 -30.56 53.61 -18.97
CA ALA A 72 -30.67 54.31 -17.70
C ALA A 72 -30.89 53.33 -16.55
N SER A 73 -30.18 53.56 -15.43
CA SER A 73 -30.28 52.73 -14.22
C SER A 73 -31.72 52.61 -13.76
N CYS A 74 -32.13 51.37 -13.46
CA CYS A 74 -33.49 50.98 -13.05
C CYS A 74 -34.61 51.35 -14.04
N SER A 75 -34.29 51.59 -15.32
CA SER A 75 -35.29 51.65 -16.39
C SER A 75 -35.85 50.25 -16.72
N PRO A 76 -37.03 50.14 -17.37
CA PRO A 76 -37.57 48.85 -17.79
C PRO A 76 -36.60 48.03 -18.67
N GLU A 77 -35.79 48.70 -19.50
CA GLU A 77 -34.77 48.05 -20.33
C GLU A 77 -33.60 47.50 -19.49
N HIS A 78 -33.16 48.27 -18.49
CA HIS A 78 -32.13 47.83 -17.55
C HIS A 78 -32.63 46.62 -16.73
N LEU A 79 -33.83 46.69 -16.17
CA LEU A 79 -34.44 45.61 -15.39
C LEU A 79 -34.59 44.32 -16.22
N LEU A 80 -34.99 44.45 -17.49
CA LEU A 80 -35.04 43.30 -18.41
C LEU A 80 -33.65 42.71 -18.66
N THR A 81 -32.60 43.54 -18.71
CA THR A 81 -31.21 43.08 -18.82
C THR A 81 -30.79 42.31 -17.56
N LEU A 82 -31.07 42.83 -16.37
CA LEU A 82 -30.78 42.14 -15.10
C LEU A 82 -31.50 40.77 -15.03
N ARG A 83 -32.78 40.73 -15.44
CA ARG A 83 -33.57 39.49 -15.54
C ARG A 83 -32.96 38.47 -16.49
N ARG A 84 -32.47 38.92 -17.66
CA ARG A 84 -31.80 38.03 -18.62
C ARG A 84 -30.51 37.45 -18.02
N ILE A 85 -29.69 38.27 -17.38
CA ILE A 85 -28.43 37.83 -16.75
C ILE A 85 -28.72 36.77 -15.67
N ALA A 86 -29.68 37.02 -14.77
CA ALA A 86 -30.09 36.05 -13.75
C ALA A 86 -30.62 34.74 -14.38
N TYR A 87 -31.32 34.82 -15.51
CA TYR A 87 -31.85 33.65 -16.20
C TYR A 87 -30.78 32.84 -16.97
N THR A 88 -29.78 33.50 -17.55
CA THR A 88 -28.75 32.84 -18.37
C THR A 88 -27.62 32.24 -17.53
N HIS A 89 -27.33 32.82 -16.37
CA HIS A 89 -26.23 32.38 -15.52
C HIS A 89 -26.73 31.44 -14.41
N ARG A 90 -26.38 30.16 -14.54
CA ARG A 90 -26.92 29.05 -13.72
C ARG A 90 -26.85 29.25 -12.20
N TYR A 91 -25.79 29.88 -11.68
CA TYR A 91 -25.61 30.04 -10.22
C TYR A 91 -26.12 31.38 -9.68
N ILE A 92 -26.62 32.26 -10.55
CA ILE A 92 -27.06 33.59 -10.16
C ILE A 92 -28.56 33.55 -9.85
N GLN A 93 -28.93 33.88 -8.63
CA GLN A 93 -30.33 33.94 -8.21
C GLN A 93 -30.92 35.34 -8.37
N GLU A 94 -30.09 36.36 -8.23
CA GLU A 94 -30.49 37.75 -8.31
C GLU A 94 -29.32 38.61 -8.79
N VAL A 95 -29.62 39.65 -9.57
CA VAL A 95 -28.69 40.71 -9.92
C VAL A 95 -29.25 42.04 -9.42
N LEU A 96 -28.49 42.77 -8.62
CA LEU A 96 -28.87 44.06 -8.06
C LEU A 96 -28.03 45.18 -8.67
N TRP A 97 -28.64 46.35 -8.80
CA TRP A 97 -27.92 47.59 -9.02
C TRP A 97 -27.98 48.46 -7.76
N LEU A 98 -26.82 48.99 -7.37
CA LEU A 98 -26.60 49.71 -6.14
C LEU A 98 -26.11 51.13 -6.42
N ARG A 99 -26.57 52.05 -5.58
CA ARG A 99 -26.02 53.39 -5.44
C ARG A 99 -25.50 53.54 -4.03
N ASP A 100 -24.21 53.84 -3.87
CA ASP A 100 -23.57 54.03 -2.57
C ASP A 100 -23.79 52.85 -1.59
N SER A 101 -23.68 51.61 -2.10
CA SER A 101 -23.93 50.36 -1.37
C SER A 101 -25.38 50.15 -0.92
N VAL A 102 -26.33 50.93 -1.43
CA VAL A 102 -27.77 50.74 -1.21
C VAL A 102 -28.40 50.20 -2.49
N PRO A 103 -29.06 49.01 -2.46
CA PRO A 103 -29.86 48.51 -3.57
C PRO A 103 -30.92 49.52 -3.98
N GLN A 104 -31.10 49.67 -5.28
CA GLN A 104 -32.15 50.54 -5.83
C GLN A 104 -33.15 49.73 -6.66
N CYS A 105 -32.67 48.73 -7.39
CA CYS A 105 -33.49 47.77 -8.13
C CYS A 105 -32.72 46.46 -8.36
N SER A 106 -33.45 45.40 -8.71
CA SER A 106 -32.89 44.09 -9.00
C SER A 106 -33.55 43.40 -10.18
N SER A 107 -33.07 42.21 -10.51
CA SER A 107 -33.72 41.31 -11.46
C SER A 107 -35.10 40.84 -10.97
N LEU A 108 -35.36 40.90 -9.66
CA LEU A 108 -36.60 40.41 -9.06
C LEU A 108 -37.61 41.54 -8.86
N GLU A 109 -37.17 42.67 -8.32
CA GLU A 109 -38.02 43.81 -7.97
C GLU A 109 -37.58 45.10 -8.67
N ASP A 110 -38.55 45.90 -9.12
CA ASP A 110 -38.28 47.21 -9.74
C ASP A 110 -37.79 48.24 -8.70
N HIS A 111 -38.11 48.01 -7.41
CA HIS A 111 -37.65 48.79 -6.26
C HIS A 111 -37.13 47.87 -5.17
N SER A 112 -35.80 47.86 -5.00
CA SER A 112 -35.16 47.04 -3.97
C SER A 112 -35.34 47.63 -2.58
N VAL A 113 -35.20 46.79 -1.55
CA VAL A 113 -35.23 47.25 -0.16
C VAL A 113 -33.99 48.12 0.11
N ALA A 114 -34.21 49.35 0.55
CA ALA A 114 -33.14 50.32 0.82
C ALA A 114 -32.36 49.98 2.12
N VAL A 115 -31.61 48.89 2.10
CA VAL A 115 -30.68 48.48 3.17
C VAL A 115 -29.25 48.68 2.69
N THR A 116 -28.44 49.38 3.47
CA THR A 116 -27.02 49.57 3.15
C THR A 116 -26.25 48.27 3.41
N PHE A 117 -25.55 47.77 2.39
CA PHE A 117 -24.64 46.64 2.56
C PHE A 117 -23.47 47.02 3.48
N PRO A 118 -23.05 46.12 4.39
CA PRO A 118 -21.87 46.34 5.20
C PRO A 118 -20.60 46.35 4.33
N PRO A 119 -19.42 46.69 4.90
CA PRO A 119 -18.15 46.48 4.22
C PRO A 119 -18.00 45.02 3.75
N PRO A 120 -17.34 44.78 2.59
CA PRO A 120 -17.15 43.43 2.07
C PRO A 120 -16.32 42.56 3.02
N ASP A 121 -16.67 41.27 3.08
CA ASP A 121 -15.94 40.27 3.84
C ASP A 121 -14.57 39.98 3.21
N HIS A 122 -14.44 40.15 1.90
CA HIS A 122 -13.19 40.04 1.16
C HIS A 122 -13.18 40.93 -0.09
N ILE A 123 -12.00 41.42 -0.45
CA ILE A 123 -11.75 42.17 -1.68
C ILE A 123 -10.66 41.44 -2.46
N ALA A 124 -11.04 40.89 -3.61
CA ALA A 124 -10.13 40.16 -4.48
C ALA A 124 -9.15 41.13 -5.19
N PRO A 125 -7.97 40.66 -5.64
CA PRO A 125 -6.97 41.52 -6.30
C PRO A 125 -7.45 42.21 -7.58
N ASP A 126 -8.46 41.63 -8.24
CA ASP A 126 -9.13 42.15 -9.44
C ASP A 126 -10.24 43.18 -9.12
N GLY A 127 -10.44 43.51 -7.83
CA GLY A 127 -11.37 44.54 -7.35
C GLY A 127 -12.80 44.05 -7.10
N TYR A 128 -13.09 42.77 -7.35
CA TYR A 128 -14.37 42.18 -6.98
C TYR A 128 -14.48 42.04 -5.46
N ARG A 129 -15.67 42.26 -4.95
CA ARG A 129 -15.99 42.29 -3.52
C ARG A 129 -16.96 41.16 -3.20
N THR A 130 -16.81 40.50 -2.06
CA THR A 130 -17.70 39.42 -1.64
C THR A 130 -18.27 39.64 -0.25
N TRP A 131 -19.48 39.14 -0.03
CA TRP A 131 -20.20 39.22 1.25
C TRP A 131 -20.91 37.89 1.53
N LEU A 132 -21.00 37.54 2.80
CA LEU A 132 -21.99 36.62 3.34
C LEU A 132 -23.10 37.45 3.99
N THR A 133 -24.31 37.36 3.44
CA THR A 133 -25.41 38.27 3.77
C THR A 133 -26.76 37.59 3.72
N SER A 134 -27.70 38.04 4.55
CA SER A 134 -29.12 37.69 4.43
C SER A 134 -29.95 38.80 3.78
N ILE A 135 -29.33 39.92 3.37
CA ILE A 135 -30.02 41.01 2.69
C ILE A 135 -30.43 40.54 1.29
N ASN A 136 -31.73 40.52 1.01
CA ASN A 136 -32.31 40.19 -0.30
C ASN A 136 -33.67 40.89 -0.47
N ASP A 137 -34.10 41.08 -1.72
CA ASP A 137 -35.37 41.76 -2.02
C ASP A 137 -36.61 40.93 -1.68
N LEU A 138 -36.46 39.61 -1.53
CA LEU A 138 -37.57 38.69 -1.24
C LEU A 138 -37.87 38.54 0.26
N GLY A 139 -37.10 39.18 1.15
CA GLY A 139 -37.27 39.08 2.60
C GLY A 139 -37.01 37.67 3.16
N LEU A 140 -36.25 36.84 2.45
CA LEU A 140 -35.93 35.47 2.87
C LEU A 140 -34.91 35.48 4.01
N ASP A 141 -35.15 34.67 5.05
CA ASP A 141 -34.18 34.43 6.11
C ASP A 141 -33.22 33.31 5.72
N HIS A 142 -32.39 33.57 4.71
CA HIS A 142 -31.38 32.64 4.21
C HIS A 142 -30.05 33.36 3.95
N GLN A 143 -28.93 32.72 4.28
CA GLN A 143 -27.60 33.27 4.02
C GLN A 143 -27.21 33.05 2.56
N MET A 144 -26.93 34.14 1.87
CA MET A 144 -26.51 34.20 0.49
C MET A 144 -25.05 34.64 0.41
N THR A 145 -24.35 34.19 -0.63
CA THR A 145 -23.07 34.78 -1.01
C THR A 145 -23.32 35.85 -2.07
N ALA A 146 -23.01 37.10 -1.73
CA ALA A 146 -23.05 38.19 -2.69
C ALA A 146 -21.66 38.43 -3.28
N MET A 147 -21.59 38.72 -4.58
CA MET A 147 -20.38 39.20 -5.24
C MET A 147 -20.69 40.48 -6.00
N GLY A 148 -19.83 41.49 -5.90
CA GLY A 148 -20.08 42.81 -6.47
C GLY A 148 -18.88 43.37 -7.21
N SER A 149 -19.18 44.12 -8.27
CA SER A 149 -18.20 44.82 -9.10
C SER A 149 -18.18 46.32 -8.73
N ARG A 150 -18.56 47.23 -9.64
CA ARG A 150 -18.67 48.67 -9.39
C ARG A 150 -20.01 49.03 -8.78
N GLN A 151 -21.08 48.89 -9.57
CA GLN A 151 -22.46 49.25 -9.18
C GLN A 151 -23.41 48.06 -9.24
N HIS A 152 -22.96 46.90 -9.72
CA HIS A 152 -23.76 45.69 -9.73
C HIS A 152 -23.29 44.70 -8.67
N MET A 153 -24.25 43.90 -8.20
CA MET A 153 -24.04 42.79 -7.29
C MET A 153 -24.85 41.60 -7.79
N VAL A 154 -24.32 40.40 -7.59
CA VAL A 154 -25.02 39.15 -7.86
C VAL A 154 -25.15 38.36 -6.57
N MET A 155 -26.29 37.70 -6.40
CA MET A 155 -26.57 36.80 -5.28
C MET A 155 -26.46 35.36 -5.73
N ILE A 156 -25.76 34.56 -4.92
CA ILE A 156 -25.45 33.16 -5.18
C ILE A 156 -25.86 32.36 -3.94
N ASP A 157 -26.62 31.28 -4.15
CA ASP A 157 -26.86 30.33 -3.07
C ASP A 157 -25.56 29.59 -2.76
N PRO A 158 -25.08 29.66 -1.50
CA PRO A 158 -23.77 29.14 -1.17
C PRO A 158 -23.68 27.60 -1.30
N VAL A 159 -24.80 26.87 -1.32
CA VAL A 159 -24.81 25.44 -1.64
C VAL A 159 -24.20 25.17 -3.01
N SER A 160 -24.34 26.10 -3.96
CA SER A 160 -23.77 25.98 -5.31
C SER A 160 -22.26 25.75 -5.35
N PHE A 161 -21.52 26.24 -4.34
CA PHE A 161 -20.06 26.07 -4.24
C PHE A 161 -19.66 24.65 -3.84
N ILE A 162 -20.50 23.96 -3.05
CA ILE A 162 -20.18 22.65 -2.47
C ILE A 162 -21.01 21.50 -3.03
N ASP A 163 -21.95 21.77 -3.94
CA ASP A 163 -22.77 20.77 -4.62
C ASP A 163 -21.95 19.97 -5.64
N VAL A 164 -21.19 19.00 -5.12
CA VAL A 164 -20.40 18.05 -5.90
C VAL A 164 -20.70 16.64 -5.42
N VAL A 165 -21.07 15.79 -6.38
CA VAL A 165 -21.32 14.37 -6.15
C VAL A 165 -19.98 13.63 -5.96
N PRO A 166 -19.75 12.96 -4.82
CA PRO A 166 -18.55 12.16 -4.62
C PRO A 166 -18.56 10.94 -5.55
N ALA A 167 -17.39 10.58 -6.09
CA ALA A 167 -17.24 9.38 -6.90
C ALA A 167 -17.19 8.10 -6.04
N SER A 168 -16.90 8.24 -4.75
CA SER A 168 -16.82 7.15 -3.79
C SER A 168 -18.17 6.96 -3.07
N GLU A 169 -18.43 5.73 -2.62
CA GLU A 169 -19.54 5.43 -1.71
C GLU A 169 -19.35 6.01 -0.29
N GLU A 170 -18.14 6.46 0.04
CA GLU A 170 -17.83 7.09 1.32
C GLU A 170 -18.57 8.41 1.48
N LYS A 171 -19.11 8.64 2.67
CA LYS A 171 -19.66 9.94 3.05
C LYS A 171 -18.50 10.90 3.28
N ILE A 172 -18.26 11.76 2.30
CA ILE A 172 -17.33 12.88 2.41
C ILE A 172 -18.16 14.14 2.64
N HIS A 173 -17.79 14.88 3.68
CA HIS A 173 -18.42 16.14 4.04
C HIS A 173 -17.48 17.30 3.71
N THR A 174 -18.04 18.49 3.59
CA THR A 174 -17.31 19.68 3.15
C THR A 174 -17.90 20.94 3.77
N MET A 175 -17.03 21.91 3.99
CA MET A 175 -17.39 23.24 4.47
C MET A 175 -16.52 24.27 3.77
N LEU A 176 -17.15 25.34 3.29
CA LEU A 176 -16.49 26.54 2.78
C LEU A 176 -16.48 27.61 3.87
N PHE A 177 -15.35 28.28 4.05
CA PHE A 177 -15.17 29.35 5.03
C PHE A 177 -14.36 30.52 4.44
N GLY A 178 -14.56 31.72 4.96
CA GLY A 178 -13.74 32.89 4.60
C GLY A 178 -12.40 32.90 5.35
N LEU A 179 -11.31 33.37 4.72
CA LEU A 179 -9.98 33.45 5.33
C LEU A 179 -9.82 34.67 6.23
N ASP A 180 -10.37 35.83 5.82
CA ASP A 180 -10.13 37.12 6.47
C ASP A 180 -10.83 37.22 7.83
N HIS A 181 -12.10 36.81 7.88
CA HIS A 181 -12.92 36.85 9.09
C HIS A 181 -13.24 35.48 9.68
N GLN A 182 -12.77 34.40 9.05
CA GLN A 182 -13.03 33.02 9.50
C GLN A 182 -14.51 32.80 9.78
N LYS A 183 -15.37 33.20 8.83
CA LYS A 183 -16.82 32.95 8.88
C LYS A 183 -17.12 31.69 8.10
N MET A 184 -18.04 30.87 8.61
CA MET A 184 -18.57 29.73 7.88
C MET A 184 -19.53 30.23 6.80
N VAL A 185 -19.24 29.90 5.53
CA VAL A 185 -20.07 30.30 4.38
C VAL A 185 -21.17 29.26 4.18
N ILE A 186 -20.77 27.99 4.08
CA ILE A 186 -21.70 26.86 3.97
C ILE A 186 -21.03 25.58 4.47
N SER A 187 -21.84 24.68 5.02
CA SER A 187 -21.37 23.37 5.45
C SER A 187 -22.38 22.28 5.12
N SER A 188 -21.92 21.14 4.59
CA SER A 188 -22.80 19.98 4.39
C SER A 188 -23.11 19.24 5.70
N GLN A 189 -22.27 19.40 6.71
CA GLN A 189 -22.46 18.91 8.08
C GLN A 189 -21.78 19.85 9.08
N PRO A 190 -22.25 19.97 10.34
CA PRO A 190 -21.59 20.81 11.34
C PRO A 190 -20.14 20.39 11.59
N LEU A 191 -19.21 21.34 11.53
CA LEU A 191 -17.80 21.08 11.83
C LEU A 191 -17.57 21.13 13.35
N PRO A 192 -16.87 20.14 13.95
CA PRO A 192 -16.56 20.18 15.38
C PRO A 192 -15.74 21.41 15.77
N ALA A 193 -16.09 22.07 16.87
CA ALA A 193 -15.43 23.31 17.32
C ALA A 193 -13.91 23.17 17.50
N LYS A 194 -13.43 22.00 17.94
CA LYS A 194 -11.99 21.71 18.08
C LYS A 194 -11.25 21.76 16.74
N VAL A 195 -11.90 21.28 15.67
CA VAL A 195 -11.36 21.32 14.31
C VAL A 195 -11.37 22.75 13.80
N TRP A 196 -12.49 23.47 14.01
CA TRP A 196 -12.62 24.86 13.60
C TRP A 196 -11.49 25.74 14.13
N GLN A 197 -11.06 25.57 15.38
CA GLN A 197 -9.94 26.35 15.92
C GLN A 197 -8.58 25.97 15.30
N ARG A 198 -8.39 24.71 14.91
CA ARG A 198 -7.11 24.24 14.32
C ARG A 198 -6.95 24.63 12.87
N ILE A 199 -8.03 24.68 12.08
CA ILE A 199 -7.95 25.04 10.66
C ILE A 199 -7.64 26.53 10.42
N LYS A 200 -7.72 27.34 11.49
CA LYS A 200 -7.31 28.75 11.49
C LYS A 200 -5.81 28.94 11.29
N ASP A 201 -5.02 27.96 11.67
CA ASP A 201 -3.57 27.99 11.44
C ASP A 201 -3.29 27.81 9.94
N PRO A 202 -2.62 28.78 9.28
CA PRO A 202 -2.36 28.73 7.85
C PRO A 202 -1.44 27.58 7.42
N HIS A 203 -0.69 26.97 8.35
CA HIS A 203 0.23 25.87 8.06
C HIS A 203 -0.42 24.48 8.15
N VAL A 204 -1.70 24.42 8.54
CA VAL A 204 -2.44 23.17 8.67
C VAL A 204 -3.19 22.88 7.37
N ASP A 205 -2.71 21.87 6.64
CA ASP A 205 -3.34 21.41 5.40
C ASP A 205 -4.03 20.05 5.56
N MET A 206 -3.71 19.32 6.62
CA MET A 206 -4.35 18.06 6.98
C MET A 206 -4.34 17.88 8.49
N LEU A 207 -5.44 17.34 9.02
CA LEU A 207 -5.62 17.05 10.44
C LEU A 207 -6.31 15.70 10.61
N THR A 208 -5.90 14.91 11.58
CA THR A 208 -6.61 13.68 11.97
C THR A 208 -7.06 13.79 13.41
N LEU A 209 -8.36 13.66 13.65
CA LEU A 209 -8.99 13.71 14.99
C LEU A 209 -10.13 12.71 15.03
N ASP A 210 -10.26 11.97 16.14
CA ASP A 210 -11.40 11.07 16.42
C ASP A 210 -11.77 10.16 15.22
N ASN A 211 -10.77 9.49 14.65
CA ASN A 211 -10.92 8.61 13.48
C ASN A 211 -11.54 9.32 12.26
N THR A 212 -11.30 10.62 12.12
CA THR A 212 -11.74 11.45 11.00
C THR A 212 -10.55 12.20 10.46
N VAL A 213 -10.38 12.14 9.14
CA VAL A 213 -9.35 12.90 8.43
C VAL A 213 -9.99 14.14 7.85
N TYR A 214 -9.39 15.28 8.11
CA TYR A 214 -9.76 16.60 7.59
C TYR A 214 -8.67 17.06 6.63
N ARG A 215 -9.05 17.43 5.42
CA ARG A 215 -8.19 18.02 4.40
C ARG A 215 -8.59 19.48 4.22
N ILE A 216 -7.63 20.39 4.34
CA ILE A 216 -7.84 21.82 4.22
C ILE A 216 -7.19 22.30 2.92
N GLN A 217 -7.92 23.05 2.12
CA GLN A 217 -7.41 23.72 0.92
C GLN A 217 -7.80 25.20 0.97
N ARG A 218 -6.84 26.09 0.75
CA ARG A 218 -7.06 27.54 0.77
C ARG A 218 -7.11 28.06 -0.67
N ILE A 219 -8.00 29.00 -0.93
CA ILE A 219 -8.20 29.69 -2.20
C ILE A 219 -8.00 31.19 -1.96
N PRO A 220 -6.73 31.67 -1.91
CA PRO A 220 -6.43 33.07 -1.62
C PRO A 220 -7.08 34.05 -2.60
N GLU A 221 -7.27 33.65 -3.86
CA GLU A 221 -7.90 34.45 -4.91
C GLU A 221 -9.36 34.84 -4.60
N LEU A 222 -10.04 34.05 -3.76
CA LEU A 222 -11.42 34.27 -3.33
C LEU A 222 -11.51 34.63 -1.85
N GLY A 223 -10.37 34.77 -1.16
CA GLY A 223 -10.33 34.95 0.29
C GLY A 223 -11.07 33.84 1.05
N SER A 224 -11.09 32.62 0.51
CA SER A 224 -11.85 31.50 1.07
C SER A 224 -11.00 30.25 1.23
N GLY A 225 -11.49 29.29 2.01
CA GLY A 225 -10.89 28.00 2.20
C GLY A 225 -11.97 26.93 2.33
N ILE A 226 -11.61 25.71 1.97
CA ILE A 226 -12.47 24.54 2.06
C ILE A 226 -11.84 23.57 3.04
N VAL A 227 -12.66 22.95 3.88
CA VAL A 227 -12.28 21.76 4.63
C VAL A 227 -13.19 20.61 4.22
N THR A 228 -12.59 19.51 3.77
CA THR A 228 -13.30 18.26 3.50
C THR A 228 -12.92 17.22 4.54
N TRP A 229 -13.86 16.35 4.90
CA TRP A 229 -13.57 15.31 5.89
C TRP A 229 -14.36 14.03 5.69
N SER A 230 -13.77 12.92 6.14
CA SER A 230 -14.41 11.62 6.15
C SER A 230 -13.86 10.73 7.28
N SER A 231 -14.68 9.79 7.75
CA SER A 231 -14.31 8.87 8.82
C SER A 231 -13.42 7.74 8.29
N THR A 232 -12.42 7.35 9.07
CA THR A 232 -11.57 6.20 8.81
C THR A 232 -12.16 4.88 9.35
N LEU A 233 -13.33 4.90 9.99
CA LEU A 233 -14.01 3.68 10.48
C LEU A 233 -14.25 2.63 9.37
N PRO A 234 -14.81 2.98 8.19
CA PRO A 234 -14.98 2.04 7.09
C PRO A 234 -13.66 1.53 6.48
N LEU A 235 -12.50 2.11 6.84
CA LEU A 235 -11.19 1.66 6.35
C LEU A 235 -10.92 0.18 6.66
N GLN A 236 -11.38 -0.34 7.81
CA GLN A 236 -11.23 -1.76 8.13
C GLN A 236 -11.94 -2.68 7.13
N GLN A 237 -13.08 -2.26 6.59
CA GLN A 237 -13.79 -3.01 5.55
C GLN A 237 -12.98 -3.02 4.25
N ARG A 238 -12.34 -1.91 3.88
CA ARG A 238 -11.42 -1.86 2.73
C ARG A 238 -10.18 -2.70 2.92
N ILE A 239 -9.58 -2.71 4.12
CA ILE A 239 -8.43 -3.59 4.39
C ILE A 239 -8.83 -5.05 4.16
N ARG A 240 -10.02 -5.47 4.60
CA ARG A 240 -10.54 -6.83 4.32
C ARG A 240 -10.71 -7.10 2.84
N GLN A 241 -11.22 -6.14 2.06
CA GLN A 241 -11.31 -6.27 0.60
C GLN A 241 -9.93 -6.36 -0.07
N GLN A 242 -8.95 -5.55 0.35
CA GLN A 242 -7.58 -5.62 -0.17
C GLN A 242 -6.87 -6.92 0.21
N LEU A 243 -7.14 -7.46 1.40
CA LEU A 243 -6.62 -8.75 1.84
C LEU A 243 -7.07 -9.89 0.93
N PHE A 244 -8.28 -9.83 0.35
CA PHE A 244 -8.76 -10.83 -0.60
C PHE A 244 -7.83 -10.93 -1.83
N PHE A 245 -7.21 -9.83 -2.27
CA PHE A 245 -6.28 -9.82 -3.40
C PHE A 245 -4.82 -10.10 -2.99
N TRP A 246 -4.35 -9.54 -1.88
CA TRP A 246 -2.94 -9.63 -1.48
C TRP A 246 -2.58 -10.89 -0.70
N LEU A 247 -3.50 -11.42 0.13
CA LEU A 247 -3.22 -12.61 0.95
C LEU A 247 -2.92 -13.85 0.09
N PRO A 248 -3.65 -14.16 -1.00
CA PRO A 248 -3.32 -15.28 -1.88
C PRO A 248 -1.93 -15.14 -2.52
N ALA A 249 -1.53 -13.93 -2.91
CA ALA A 249 -0.20 -13.66 -3.45
C ALA A 249 0.91 -13.94 -2.41
N GLY A 250 0.69 -13.53 -1.14
CA GLY A 250 1.58 -13.85 -0.03
C GLY A 250 1.69 -15.34 0.25
N ILE A 251 0.58 -16.07 0.19
CA ILE A 251 0.57 -17.54 0.37
C ILE A 251 1.31 -18.22 -0.79
N PHE A 252 1.05 -17.82 -2.04
CA PHE A 252 1.71 -18.40 -3.22
C PHE A 252 3.22 -18.18 -3.19
N THR A 253 3.66 -16.95 -2.89
CA THR A 253 5.09 -16.61 -2.77
C THR A 253 5.76 -17.37 -1.64
N SER A 254 5.08 -17.53 -0.49
CA SER A 254 5.54 -18.37 0.63
C SER A 254 5.68 -19.84 0.25
N LEU A 255 4.69 -20.42 -0.44
CA LEU A 255 4.75 -21.81 -0.93
C LEU A 255 5.90 -22.01 -1.92
N LEU A 256 6.08 -21.08 -2.86
CA LEU A 256 7.16 -21.12 -3.84
C LEU A 256 8.53 -20.99 -3.18
N ALA A 257 8.70 -20.04 -2.25
CA ALA A 257 9.94 -19.85 -1.51
C ALA A 257 10.29 -21.09 -0.67
N THR A 258 9.30 -21.66 0.01
CA THR A 258 9.45 -22.89 0.79
C THR A 258 9.85 -24.07 -0.11
N TRP A 259 9.18 -24.24 -1.25
CA TRP A 259 9.52 -25.29 -2.21
C TRP A 259 10.93 -25.14 -2.75
N LEU A 260 11.32 -23.92 -3.14
CA LEU A 260 12.64 -23.65 -3.70
C LEU A 260 13.74 -23.83 -2.65
N LEU A 261 13.50 -23.41 -1.41
CA LEU A 261 14.42 -23.63 -0.29
C LEU A 261 14.60 -25.13 -0.01
N LEU A 262 13.51 -25.90 0.05
CA LEU A 262 13.58 -27.34 0.21
C LEU A 262 14.31 -28.02 -0.96
N ARG A 263 14.10 -27.55 -2.19
CA ARG A 263 14.78 -28.06 -3.39
C ARG A 263 16.29 -27.78 -3.36
N LEU A 264 16.69 -26.57 -3.01
CA LEU A 264 18.10 -26.19 -2.83
C LEU A 264 18.76 -26.99 -1.72
N LEU A 265 18.10 -27.15 -0.56
CA LEU A 265 18.62 -27.93 0.56
C LEU A 265 18.79 -29.41 0.20
N ARG A 266 17.86 -30.01 -0.55
CA ARG A 266 18.01 -31.38 -1.06
C ARG A 266 19.20 -31.50 -2.00
N HIS A 267 19.45 -30.50 -2.84
CA HIS A 267 20.57 -30.51 -3.77
C HIS A 267 21.93 -30.29 -3.09
N LEU A 268 21.96 -29.50 -2.00
CA LEU A 268 23.17 -29.17 -1.25
C LEU A 268 23.63 -30.28 -0.28
N ARG A 269 22.80 -31.29 0.03
CA ARG A 269 23.26 -32.51 0.73
C ARG A 269 24.16 -33.31 -0.21
N SER A 270 25.45 -32.97 -0.21
CA SER A 270 26.47 -33.56 -1.07
C SER A 270 26.64 -35.06 -0.81
N PRO A 271 26.56 -35.93 -1.84
CA PRO A 271 26.89 -37.36 -1.75
C PRO A 271 28.25 -37.63 -1.08
N ARG A 272 29.21 -36.71 -1.22
CA ARG A 272 30.52 -36.74 -0.57
C ARG A 272 30.45 -36.70 0.96
N ASN A 273 29.57 -35.86 1.52
CA ASN A 273 29.45 -35.74 2.98
C ASN A 273 28.79 -36.98 3.58
N SER A 274 27.78 -37.54 2.91
CA SER A 274 27.18 -38.81 3.32
C SER A 274 28.19 -39.96 3.36
N MET A 275 29.12 -39.99 2.39
CA MET A 275 30.18 -40.99 2.35
C MET A 275 31.28 -40.74 3.40
N LEU A 276 31.68 -39.49 3.64
CA LEU A 276 32.59 -39.14 4.74
C LEU A 276 32.01 -39.52 6.10
N ASP A 277 30.71 -39.29 6.31
CA ASP A 277 30.04 -39.69 7.55
C ASP A 277 30.06 -41.22 7.73
N ALA A 278 29.90 -41.99 6.65
CA ALA A 278 29.98 -43.46 6.70
C ALA A 278 31.38 -44.00 6.99
N LEU A 279 32.42 -43.37 6.42
CA LEU A 279 33.82 -43.69 6.72
C LEU A 279 34.15 -43.39 8.19
N ASN A 280 33.71 -42.25 8.72
CA ASN A 280 33.98 -41.84 10.10
C ASN A 280 33.19 -42.64 11.16
N SER A 281 32.06 -43.24 10.78
CA SER A 281 31.18 -43.99 11.70
C SER A 281 31.40 -45.50 11.65
N GLU A 282 32.44 -45.97 10.96
CA GLU A 282 32.71 -47.40 10.73
C GLU A 282 31.54 -48.18 10.12
N ALA A 283 30.60 -47.49 9.46
CA ALA A 283 29.42 -48.09 8.82
C ALA A 283 29.77 -48.99 7.62
N ILE A 284 31.01 -48.91 7.13
CA ILE A 284 31.55 -49.76 6.08
C ILE A 284 32.32 -50.91 6.73
N GLN A 285 31.76 -52.12 6.66
CA GLN A 285 32.34 -53.34 7.22
C GLN A 285 33.08 -54.14 6.14
N VAL A 286 34.01 -54.99 6.56
CA VAL A 286 34.74 -55.91 5.67
C VAL A 286 34.24 -57.32 5.92
N HIS A 287 33.75 -57.97 4.86
CA HIS A 287 33.39 -59.39 4.87
C HIS A 287 34.44 -60.19 4.12
N TYR A 288 34.74 -61.40 4.58
CA TYR A 288 35.76 -62.26 4.00
C TYR A 288 35.13 -63.46 3.30
N GLN A 289 35.36 -63.59 1.99
CA GLN A 289 34.94 -64.75 1.22
C GLN A 289 36.12 -65.73 1.05
N PRO A 290 36.06 -66.95 1.60
CA PRO A 290 37.19 -67.88 1.57
C PRO A 290 37.48 -68.40 0.16
N ILE A 291 38.77 -68.53 -0.17
CA ILE A 291 39.29 -69.14 -1.39
C ILE A 291 39.91 -70.49 -0.99
N ILE A 292 39.42 -71.58 -1.58
CA ILE A 292 39.81 -72.95 -1.19
C ILE A 292 40.70 -73.55 -2.30
N SER A 293 41.87 -74.08 -1.92
CA SER A 293 42.71 -74.87 -2.83
C SER A 293 42.03 -76.20 -3.12
N LEU A 294 41.73 -76.45 -4.40
CA LEU A 294 41.10 -77.71 -4.82
C LEU A 294 42.03 -78.91 -4.73
N GLN A 295 43.36 -78.69 -4.77
CA GLN A 295 44.35 -79.77 -4.63
C GLN A 295 44.53 -80.21 -3.17
N GLU A 296 44.50 -79.25 -2.23
CA GLU A 296 44.82 -79.52 -0.82
C GLU A 296 43.60 -79.55 0.10
N GLY A 297 42.43 -79.10 -0.38
CA GLY A 297 41.20 -78.97 0.42
C GLY A 297 41.30 -77.93 1.55
N LYS A 298 42.33 -77.09 1.54
CA LYS A 298 42.63 -76.09 2.57
C LYS A 298 42.31 -74.68 2.08
N ILE A 299 42.09 -73.77 3.03
CA ILE A 299 41.93 -72.34 2.75
C ILE A 299 43.26 -71.81 2.21
N ALA A 300 43.25 -71.38 0.96
CA ALA A 300 44.40 -70.76 0.29
C ALA A 300 44.44 -69.24 0.48
N GLY A 301 43.29 -68.63 0.76
CA GLY A 301 43.13 -67.18 0.85
C GLY A 301 41.72 -66.76 1.24
N ALA A 302 41.50 -65.45 1.29
CA ALA A 302 40.16 -64.88 1.29
C ALA A 302 40.10 -63.59 0.48
N GLU A 303 38.94 -63.30 -0.10
CA GLU A 303 38.65 -62.03 -0.74
C GLU A 303 37.94 -61.10 0.26
N ALA A 304 38.50 -59.91 0.46
CA ALA A 304 37.92 -58.87 1.32
C ALA A 304 36.90 -58.04 0.52
N LEU A 305 35.65 -58.04 0.98
CA LEU A 305 34.51 -57.39 0.34
C LEU A 305 33.96 -56.29 1.26
N ALA A 306 33.98 -55.05 0.80
CA ALA A 306 33.39 -53.93 1.51
C ALA A 306 31.85 -54.01 1.49
N ARG A 307 31.22 -53.75 2.63
CA ARG A 307 29.76 -53.73 2.81
C ARG A 307 29.37 -52.49 3.58
N TRP A 308 28.64 -51.57 2.95
CA TRP A 308 28.16 -50.38 3.63
C TRP A 308 26.78 -50.65 4.24
N GLN A 309 26.73 -50.77 5.56
CA GLN A 309 25.49 -50.92 6.31
C GLN A 309 24.74 -49.58 6.40
N GLN A 310 23.49 -49.59 5.96
CA GLN A 310 22.58 -48.45 6.05
C GLN A 310 21.92 -48.39 7.44
N PRO A 311 21.43 -47.22 7.88
CA PRO A 311 20.78 -47.06 9.18
C PRO A 311 19.54 -47.95 9.41
N ASP A 312 18.91 -48.44 8.34
CA ASP A 312 17.78 -49.37 8.37
C ASP A 312 18.19 -50.85 8.49
N GLY A 313 19.50 -51.12 8.56
CA GLY A 313 20.07 -52.47 8.67
C GLY A 313 20.35 -53.16 7.34
N THR A 314 19.99 -52.55 6.20
CA THR A 314 20.28 -53.09 4.87
C THR A 314 21.73 -52.83 4.45
N PHE A 315 22.24 -53.57 3.45
CA PHE A 315 23.56 -53.35 2.87
C PHE A 315 23.46 -52.67 1.51
N LEU A 316 24.18 -51.55 1.34
CA LEU A 316 24.34 -50.89 0.06
C LEU A 316 25.38 -51.63 -0.79
N SER A 317 25.04 -51.93 -2.05
CA SER A 317 25.92 -52.65 -2.96
C SER A 317 27.24 -51.89 -3.19
N PRO A 318 28.40 -52.59 -3.21
CA PRO A 318 29.68 -52.03 -3.65
C PRO A 318 29.56 -51.26 -4.96
N ASP A 319 28.80 -51.77 -5.93
CA ASP A 319 28.61 -51.15 -7.26
C ASP A 319 27.98 -49.75 -7.20
N ILE A 320 27.36 -49.38 -6.06
CA ILE A 320 26.73 -48.06 -5.87
C ILE A 320 27.69 -47.10 -5.16
N PHE A 321 28.39 -47.53 -4.11
CA PHE A 321 29.23 -46.62 -3.32
C PHE A 321 30.68 -46.55 -3.77
N ILE A 322 31.18 -47.53 -4.52
CA ILE A 322 32.51 -47.50 -5.14
C ILE A 322 32.61 -46.37 -6.16
N PRO A 323 31.70 -46.24 -7.16
CA PRO A 323 31.78 -45.13 -8.11
C PRO A 323 31.60 -43.78 -7.42
N LEU A 324 30.82 -43.73 -6.34
CA LEU A 324 30.68 -42.54 -5.52
C LEU A 324 32.00 -42.17 -4.82
N ALA A 325 32.75 -43.16 -4.31
CA ALA A 325 34.08 -42.95 -3.73
C ALA A 325 35.07 -42.36 -4.73
N GLU A 326 35.06 -42.87 -5.95
CA GLU A 326 35.92 -42.44 -7.04
C GLU A 326 35.57 -41.00 -7.47
N GLN A 327 34.29 -40.72 -7.75
CA GLN A 327 33.82 -39.40 -8.17
C GLN A 327 34.05 -38.32 -7.11
N THR A 328 34.05 -38.69 -5.82
CA THR A 328 34.24 -37.76 -4.71
C THR A 328 35.68 -37.64 -4.22
N GLY A 329 36.62 -38.40 -4.83
CA GLY A 329 38.02 -38.45 -4.45
C GLY A 329 38.29 -39.10 -3.09
N LEU A 330 37.30 -39.82 -2.54
CA LEU A 330 37.38 -40.49 -1.23
C LEU A 330 37.89 -41.93 -1.35
N ILE A 331 38.19 -42.40 -2.57
CA ILE A 331 38.51 -43.80 -2.77
C ILE A 331 39.77 -44.24 -2.01
N THR A 332 40.82 -43.43 -2.01
CA THR A 332 42.04 -43.73 -1.26
C THR A 332 41.76 -43.89 0.23
N GLN A 333 40.94 -43.00 0.80
CA GLN A 333 40.57 -43.06 2.22
C GLN A 333 39.74 -44.31 2.55
N LEU A 334 38.82 -44.70 1.65
CA LEU A 334 38.07 -45.95 1.76
C LEU A 334 38.99 -47.17 1.71
N THR A 335 39.95 -47.19 0.78
CA THR A 335 40.91 -48.31 0.67
C THR A 335 41.80 -48.41 1.89
N GLU A 336 42.30 -47.30 2.42
CA GLU A 336 43.11 -47.28 3.65
C GLU A 336 42.32 -47.80 4.86
N ASP A 337 41.05 -47.43 4.98
CA ASP A 337 40.17 -47.93 6.03
C ASP A 337 39.93 -49.44 5.92
N ILE A 338 39.65 -49.94 4.72
CA ILE A 338 39.50 -51.38 4.45
C ILE A 338 40.78 -52.14 4.81
N VAL A 339 41.95 -51.65 4.36
CA VAL A 339 43.25 -52.27 4.65
C VAL A 339 43.54 -52.31 6.14
N ARG A 340 43.25 -51.22 6.85
CA ARG A 340 43.40 -51.14 8.32
C ARG A 340 42.53 -52.18 9.02
N LYS A 341 41.28 -52.34 8.60
CA LYS A 341 40.33 -53.34 9.13
C LYS A 341 40.83 -54.76 8.87
N ILE A 342 41.33 -55.05 7.67
CA ILE A 342 41.93 -56.35 7.34
C ILE A 342 43.11 -56.68 8.27
N PHE A 343 44.01 -55.72 8.51
CA PHE A 343 45.12 -55.93 9.43
C PHE A 343 44.67 -56.12 10.88
N ALA A 344 43.62 -55.44 11.31
CA ALA A 344 43.04 -55.62 12.64
C ALA A 344 42.38 -57.00 12.80
N ASP A 345 41.57 -57.41 11.83
CA ASP A 345 40.78 -58.64 11.87
C ASP A 345 41.64 -59.90 11.70
N LEU A 346 42.56 -59.88 10.72
CA LEU A 346 43.28 -61.08 10.27
C LEU A 346 44.79 -61.01 10.53
N GLY A 347 45.34 -59.88 10.98
CA GLY A 347 46.78 -59.69 11.16
C GLY A 347 47.49 -60.74 12.03
N PRO A 348 46.94 -61.15 13.20
CA PRO A 348 47.51 -62.25 13.99
C PRO A 348 47.46 -63.60 13.27
N TRP A 349 46.39 -63.85 12.53
CA TRP A 349 46.18 -65.12 11.83
C TRP A 349 47.09 -65.26 10.60
N LEU A 350 47.24 -64.20 9.81
CA LEU A 350 48.14 -64.15 8.66
C LEU A 350 49.61 -64.28 9.07
N ARG A 351 50.00 -63.76 10.24
CA ARG A 351 51.37 -63.94 10.78
C ARG A 351 51.72 -65.40 11.05
N GLN A 352 50.74 -66.23 11.38
CA GLN A 352 50.94 -67.66 11.64
C GLN A 352 50.87 -68.50 10.36
N ARG A 353 50.34 -67.92 9.27
CA ARG A 353 50.07 -68.60 7.99
C ARG A 353 50.54 -67.74 6.80
N PRO A 354 51.86 -67.60 6.61
CA PRO A 354 52.43 -66.76 5.54
C PRO A 354 52.05 -67.23 4.13
N GLU A 355 51.59 -68.47 3.99
CA GLU A 355 51.09 -69.05 2.74
C GLU A 355 49.69 -68.54 2.33
N VAL A 356 48.95 -67.94 3.26
CA VAL A 356 47.59 -67.45 3.00
C VAL A 356 47.61 -66.00 2.56
N HIS A 357 46.93 -65.70 1.45
CA HIS A 357 46.84 -64.34 0.91
C HIS A 357 45.41 -63.76 1.07
N ILE A 358 45.34 -62.46 1.34
CA ILE A 358 44.07 -61.72 1.29
C ILE A 358 44.05 -60.88 0.02
N SER A 359 43.09 -61.20 -0.85
CA SER A 359 42.84 -60.43 -2.07
C SER A 359 41.92 -59.27 -1.72
N ILE A 360 42.38 -58.05 -1.99
CA ILE A 360 41.54 -56.86 -1.95
C ILE A 360 41.14 -56.60 -3.40
N LYS A 361 39.84 -56.64 -3.71
CA LYS A 361 39.40 -56.22 -5.05
C LYS A 361 39.74 -54.75 -5.20
N PRO A 362 40.65 -54.38 -6.12
CA PRO A 362 40.96 -53.00 -6.36
C PRO A 362 39.68 -52.33 -6.84
N VAL A 363 39.35 -51.28 -6.14
CA VAL A 363 38.29 -50.37 -6.51
C VAL A 363 38.85 -49.51 -7.65
N GLY A 364 38.44 -49.83 -8.86
CA GLY A 364 38.82 -49.10 -10.08
C GLY A 364 39.48 -49.97 -11.15
N ARG A 365 38.74 -50.23 -12.23
CA ARG A 365 39.29 -50.32 -13.58
C ARG A 365 38.39 -49.57 -14.54
#